data_AF-A0A9E3DVH4-F1
#
_entry.id   AF-A0A9E3DVH4-F1
#
_cell.length_a   1.000
_cell.length_b   1.000
_cell.length_c   1.000
_cell.angle_alpha   90.00
_cell.angle_beta   90.00
_cell.angle_gamma   90.00
#
_symmetry.space_group_name_H-M   'P 1'
#
loop_
_entity.id
_entity.type
_entity.pdbx_description
1 polymer ?
#
loop_
_entity_poly.entity_id
_entity_poly.type
_entity_poly.pdbx_seq_one_letter_code
_entity_poly.pdbx_strand_id
1 'polypeptide(L)'
;MSAPTAELVDQVRQVLDAARQAGEQAPGRPTLAKLVGASEYQVRQALAVLATEDTAATPTLPPYTPVSEELAEEFARFASSGDSPGGPSARLADADRHEIPEPATSGPGTAPAGEELADPGESLAPALAAPGSAGASHSPAGGKLVAWSGFLFGSVTSIAANVLAARIAPEHAPKDWTPSLDAQLGAAVWPLGLLLSVEVLSRVRWPQGWLWALAKYGGAGTVALGSAVISYGHIRDVLTSWGYSPVGAGVGPLVIDGLMTICGFAMLATAGDQTANAGASPATEGGEPA
;
A
#
# COMPACT_ATOMS: atom_id res chain seq x y z
N MET A 1 30.89 -14.98 -23.60
CA MET A 1 29.64 -15.76 -23.71
C MET A 1 29.11 -15.51 -25.11
N SER A 2 29.00 -16.54 -25.94
CA SER A 2 28.51 -16.38 -27.31
C SER A 2 27.00 -16.20 -27.30
N ALA A 3 26.48 -15.26 -28.10
CA ALA A 3 25.04 -15.12 -28.33
C ALA A 3 24.47 -16.43 -28.91
N PRO A 4 23.17 -16.74 -28.69
CA PRO A 4 22.55 -17.87 -29.36
C PRO A 4 22.63 -17.65 -30.88
N THR A 5 23.01 -18.68 -31.62
CA THR A 5 23.00 -18.64 -33.08
C THR A 5 21.58 -18.43 -33.57
N ALA A 6 21.39 -17.61 -34.61
CA ALA A 6 20.08 -17.36 -35.22
C ALA A 6 19.35 -18.68 -35.57
N GLU A 7 20.11 -19.67 -36.05
CA GLU A 7 19.63 -21.01 -36.33
C GLU A 7 18.96 -21.69 -35.12
N LEU A 8 19.50 -21.52 -33.90
CA LEU A 8 18.90 -22.09 -32.69
C LEU A 8 17.58 -21.40 -32.35
N VAL A 9 17.50 -20.09 -32.54
CA VAL A 9 16.26 -19.31 -32.32
C VAL A 9 15.17 -19.80 -33.26
N ASP A 10 15.49 -20.00 -34.55
CA ASP A 10 14.55 -20.51 -35.54
C ASP A 10 14.11 -21.96 -35.24
N GLN A 11 15.02 -22.84 -34.82
CA GLN A 11 14.68 -24.20 -34.39
C GLN A 11 13.72 -24.23 -33.19
N VAL A 12 13.98 -23.39 -32.17
CA VAL A 12 13.08 -23.28 -31.00
C VAL A 12 11.71 -22.73 -31.42
N ARG A 13 11.66 -21.72 -32.29
CA ARG A 13 10.40 -21.16 -32.83
C ARG A 13 9.60 -22.25 -33.56
N GLN A 14 10.25 -23.01 -34.44
CA GLN A 14 9.62 -24.08 -35.20
C GLN A 14 9.01 -25.16 -34.32
N VAL A 15 9.69 -25.57 -33.23
CA VAL A 15 9.15 -26.57 -32.28
C VAL A 15 7.93 -26.03 -31.53
N LEU A 16 7.97 -24.76 -31.11
CA LEU A 16 6.84 -24.11 -30.42
C LEU A 16 5.62 -23.95 -31.34
N ASP A 17 5.84 -23.54 -32.59
CA ASP A 17 4.78 -23.38 -33.58
C ASP A 17 4.16 -24.73 -33.97
N ALA A 18 4.97 -25.79 -34.09
CA ALA A 18 4.47 -27.14 -34.33
C ALA A 18 3.57 -27.64 -33.19
N ALA A 19 3.97 -27.44 -31.93
CA ALA A 19 3.14 -27.79 -30.77
C ALA A 19 1.82 -27.00 -30.76
N ARG A 20 1.87 -25.70 -31.09
CA ARG A 20 0.68 -24.84 -31.17
C ARG A 20 -0.27 -25.29 -32.30
N GLN A 21 0.25 -25.66 -33.47
CA GLN A 21 -0.55 -26.16 -34.59
C GLN A 21 -1.19 -27.52 -34.29
N ALA A 22 -0.51 -28.37 -33.50
CA ALA A 22 -1.05 -29.65 -33.05
C ALA A 22 -2.09 -29.51 -31.91
N GLY A 23 -2.28 -28.31 -31.36
CA GLY A 23 -3.13 -28.09 -30.18
C GLY A 23 -2.54 -28.67 -28.89
N GLU A 24 -1.24 -28.95 -28.88
CA GLU A 24 -0.53 -29.49 -27.72
C GLU A 24 -0.03 -28.36 -26.81
N GLN A 25 0.16 -28.69 -25.53
CA GLN A 25 0.78 -27.76 -24.58
C GLN A 25 2.24 -27.52 -24.97
N ALA A 26 2.67 -26.25 -24.96
CA ALA A 26 4.03 -25.89 -25.32
C ALA A 26 5.07 -26.67 -24.48
N PRO A 27 6.07 -27.31 -25.10
CA PRO A 27 7.06 -28.11 -24.38
C PRO A 27 7.88 -27.24 -23.42
N GLY A 28 8.13 -27.75 -22.22
CA GLY A 28 8.98 -27.09 -21.23
C GLY A 28 10.44 -26.96 -21.67
N ARG A 29 11.20 -26.06 -21.04
CA ARG A 29 12.61 -25.80 -21.36
C ARG A 29 13.50 -27.05 -21.41
N PRO A 30 13.41 -28.01 -20.47
CA PRO A 30 14.22 -29.23 -20.54
C PRO A 30 13.87 -30.10 -21.75
N THR A 31 12.61 -30.10 -22.16
CA THR A 31 12.14 -30.83 -23.35
C THR A 31 12.64 -30.16 -24.62
N LEU A 32 12.54 -28.83 -24.71
CA LEU A 32 13.09 -28.06 -25.82
C LEU A 32 14.59 -28.31 -25.99
N ALA A 33 15.36 -28.29 -24.90
CA ALA A 33 16.80 -28.56 -24.92
C ALA A 33 17.14 -29.93 -25.51
N LYS A 34 16.37 -30.97 -25.15
CA LYS A 34 16.51 -32.31 -25.72
C LYS A 34 16.13 -32.37 -27.20
N LEU A 35 15.05 -31.70 -27.59
CA LEU A 35 14.54 -31.71 -28.97
C LEU A 35 15.49 -31.01 -29.95
N VAL A 36 16.07 -29.87 -29.55
CA VAL A 36 16.96 -29.08 -30.42
C VAL A 36 18.45 -29.42 -30.25
N GLY A 37 18.78 -30.35 -29.35
CA GLY A 37 20.16 -30.76 -29.10
C GLY A 37 21.06 -29.65 -28.51
N ALA A 38 20.47 -28.69 -27.79
CA ALA A 38 21.19 -27.57 -27.19
C ALA A 38 21.16 -27.62 -25.66
N SER A 39 22.06 -26.86 -25.02
CA SER A 39 22.00 -26.71 -23.56
C SER A 39 20.76 -25.92 -23.14
N GLU A 40 20.25 -26.19 -21.93
CA GLU A 40 19.10 -25.47 -21.37
C GLU A 40 19.36 -23.95 -21.27
N TYR A 41 20.62 -23.56 -21.04
CA TYR A 41 21.03 -22.16 -21.05
C TYR A 41 20.83 -21.50 -22.42
N GLN A 42 21.25 -22.17 -23.50
CA GLN A 42 21.08 -21.66 -24.86
C GLN A 42 19.59 -21.59 -25.25
N VAL A 43 18.79 -22.57 -24.84
CA VAL A 43 17.32 -22.54 -25.02
C VAL A 43 16.71 -21.36 -24.25
N ARG A 44 17.15 -21.10 -23.01
CA ARG A 44 16.68 -19.93 -22.25
C ARG A 44 17.01 -18.62 -22.95
N GLN A 45 18.21 -18.48 -23.52
CA GLN A 45 18.58 -17.31 -24.31
C GLN A 45 17.74 -17.18 -25.58
N ALA A 46 17.54 -18.27 -26.33
CA ALA A 46 16.72 -18.26 -27.54
C ALA A 46 15.26 -17.87 -27.24
N LEU A 47 14.67 -18.40 -26.16
CA LEU A 47 13.33 -18.01 -25.70
C LEU A 47 13.24 -16.53 -25.31
N ALA A 48 14.30 -15.95 -24.74
CA ALA A 48 14.32 -14.53 -24.42
C ALA A 48 14.30 -13.66 -25.68
N VAL A 49 15.02 -14.06 -26.74
CA VAL A 49 14.99 -13.38 -28.05
C VAL A 49 13.60 -13.44 -28.67
N LEU A 50 12.95 -14.61 -28.67
CA LEU A 50 11.59 -14.78 -29.20
C LEU A 50 10.56 -13.93 -28.45
N ALA A 51 10.68 -13.82 -27.12
CA ALA A 51 9.77 -12.98 -26.33
C ALA A 51 9.87 -11.49 -26.70
N THR A 52 11.07 -11.01 -27.03
CA THR A 52 11.27 -9.64 -27.50
C THR A 52 10.65 -9.43 -28.89
N GLU A 53 10.79 -10.40 -29.79
CA GLU A 53 10.20 -10.33 -31.14
C GLU A 53 8.68 -10.37 -31.14
N ASP A 54 8.04 -11.23 -30.32
CA ASP A 54 6.58 -11.27 -30.18
C ASP A 54 6.02 -9.95 -29.64
N THR A 55 6.77 -9.29 -28.75
CA THR A 55 6.42 -7.96 -28.24
C THR A 55 6.50 -6.91 -29.35
N ALA A 56 7.51 -6.99 -30.22
CA ALA A 56 7.66 -6.09 -31.37
C ALA A 56 6.64 -6.36 -32.49
N ALA A 57 6.17 -7.59 -32.64
CA ALA A 57 5.19 -8.01 -33.63
C ALA A 57 3.73 -7.77 -33.21
N THR A 58 3.48 -7.33 -31.98
CA THR A 58 2.15 -6.91 -31.56
C THR A 58 1.71 -5.74 -32.45
N PRO A 59 0.64 -5.89 -33.25
CA PRO A 59 0.20 -4.83 -34.15
C PRO A 59 -0.02 -3.58 -33.32
N THR A 60 0.67 -2.51 -33.69
CA THR A 60 0.41 -1.17 -33.17
C THR A 60 -1.09 -0.98 -33.26
N LEU A 61 -1.75 -0.98 -32.10
CA LEU A 61 -3.16 -0.60 -32.02
C LEU A 61 -3.28 0.71 -32.81
N PRO A 62 -4.33 0.86 -33.64
CA PRO A 62 -4.55 2.12 -34.33
C PRO A 62 -4.38 3.25 -33.32
N PRO A 63 -3.70 4.34 -33.68
CA PRO A 63 -3.35 5.41 -32.76
C PRO A 63 -4.60 5.71 -31.94
N TYR A 64 -4.46 5.60 -30.61
CA TYR A 64 -5.54 5.89 -29.67
C TYR A 64 -6.13 7.23 -30.10
N THR A 65 -7.29 7.19 -30.75
CA THR A 65 -8.06 8.41 -30.98
C THR A 65 -8.42 8.84 -29.57
N PRO A 66 -7.93 10.00 -29.09
CA PRO A 66 -8.34 10.49 -27.80
C PRO A 66 -9.86 10.46 -27.80
N VAL A 67 -10.43 9.82 -26.78
CA VAL A 67 -11.85 9.84 -26.48
C VAL A 67 -12.30 11.28 -26.73
N SER A 68 -13.19 11.48 -27.72
CA SER A 68 -13.56 12.81 -28.18
C SER A 68 -13.93 13.67 -26.96
N GLU A 69 -13.61 14.97 -27.00
CA GLU A 69 -14.01 15.91 -25.94
C GLU A 69 -15.51 15.78 -25.61
N GLU A 70 -16.32 15.34 -26.57
CA GLU A 70 -17.72 15.01 -26.43
C GLU A 70 -18.02 13.90 -25.41
N LEU A 71 -17.25 12.82 -25.38
CA LEU A 71 -17.40 11.74 -24.38
C LEU A 71 -16.84 12.16 -23.00
N ALA A 72 -15.79 12.99 -22.98
CA ALA A 72 -15.27 13.56 -21.74
C ALA A 72 -16.27 14.55 -21.12
N GLU A 73 -16.95 15.36 -21.94
CA GLU A 73 -18.07 16.20 -21.52
C GLU A 73 -19.29 15.36 -21.11
N GLU A 74 -19.57 14.24 -21.77
CA GLU A 74 -20.67 13.35 -21.41
C GLU A 74 -20.43 12.71 -20.03
N PHE A 75 -19.21 12.25 -19.76
CA PHE A 75 -18.82 11.77 -18.42
C PHE A 75 -18.85 12.88 -17.36
N ALA A 76 -18.40 14.10 -17.71
CA ALA A 76 -18.46 15.24 -16.80
C ALA A 76 -19.91 15.68 -16.52
N ARG A 77 -20.81 15.61 -17.51
CA ARG A 77 -22.26 15.85 -17.36
C ARG A 77 -22.90 14.75 -16.52
N PHE A 78 -22.52 13.49 -16.71
CA PHE A 78 -23.02 12.38 -15.90
C PHE A 78 -22.57 12.48 -14.43
N ALA A 79 -21.35 12.96 -14.17
CA ALA A 79 -20.83 13.18 -12.81
C ALA A 79 -21.38 14.44 -12.12
N SER A 80 -21.80 15.46 -12.89
CA SER A 80 -22.35 16.72 -12.35
C SER A 80 -23.88 16.73 -12.27
N SER A 81 -24.54 15.83 -13.01
CA SER A 81 -25.93 15.50 -12.83
C SER A 81 -26.04 14.65 -11.55
N GLY A 82 -26.21 15.31 -10.41
CA GLY A 82 -26.41 14.69 -9.08
C GLY A 82 -27.70 13.88 -8.95
N ASP A 83 -28.16 13.24 -10.03
CA ASP A 83 -29.31 12.35 -10.06
C ASP A 83 -28.84 10.96 -9.62
N SER A 84 -28.68 10.81 -8.31
CA SER A 84 -28.63 9.48 -7.71
C SER A 84 -29.92 8.75 -8.09
N PRO A 85 -29.88 7.59 -8.77
CA PRO A 85 -31.08 6.81 -9.01
C PRO A 85 -31.69 6.49 -7.64
N GLY A 86 -32.88 7.03 -7.40
CA GLY A 86 -33.59 6.97 -6.14
C GLY A 86 -33.67 5.54 -5.63
N GLY A 87 -32.83 5.24 -4.65
CA GLY A 87 -32.98 4.04 -3.83
C GLY A 87 -34.31 4.15 -3.07
N PRO A 88 -35.14 3.09 -3.05
CA PRO A 88 -36.44 3.13 -2.41
C PRO A 88 -36.28 3.46 -0.92
N SER A 89 -36.96 4.54 -0.50
CA SER A 89 -37.21 4.84 0.90
C SER A 89 -37.90 3.67 1.57
N ALA A 90 -37.13 2.86 2.30
CA ALA A 90 -37.67 1.93 3.27
C ALA A 90 -38.11 2.71 4.52
N ARG A 91 -39.30 3.32 4.42
CA ARG A 91 -40.22 3.39 5.56
C ARG A 91 -40.61 1.96 5.89
N LEU A 92 -40.11 1.39 6.98
CA LEU A 92 -40.77 0.26 7.63
C LEU A 92 -40.33 0.19 9.10
N ALA A 93 -41.31 0.38 10.00
CA ALA A 93 -41.40 -0.04 11.41
C ALA A 93 -40.28 0.45 12.36
N ASP A 94 -40.52 1.22 13.44
CA ASP A 94 -41.65 1.27 14.36
C ASP A 94 -42.24 -0.12 14.66
N ALA A 95 -41.43 -0.95 15.32
CA ALA A 95 -41.87 -2.16 16.01
C ALA A 95 -40.97 -2.40 17.23
N ASP A 96 -41.60 -2.32 18.39
CA ASP A 96 -41.28 -3.02 19.63
C ASP A 96 -39.88 -2.89 20.24
N ARG A 97 -39.82 -1.90 21.12
CA ARG A 97 -39.01 -1.86 22.34
C ARG A 97 -39.36 -3.08 23.21
N HIS A 98 -38.65 -4.19 23.04
CA HIS A 98 -38.61 -5.26 24.05
C HIS A 98 -37.54 -4.93 25.10
N GLU A 99 -38.03 -4.63 26.30
CA GLU A 99 -37.25 -4.57 27.54
C GLU A 99 -36.52 -5.90 27.75
N ILE A 100 -35.19 -5.85 27.84
CA ILE A 100 -34.40 -6.96 28.35
C ILE A 100 -34.35 -6.80 29.87
N PRO A 101 -34.83 -7.78 30.66
CA PRO A 101 -34.79 -7.71 32.11
C PRO A 101 -33.36 -7.89 32.64
N GLU A 102 -33.00 -7.06 33.60
CA GLU A 102 -31.78 -7.18 34.40
C GLU A 102 -31.71 -8.53 35.12
N PRO A 103 -30.58 -9.26 35.08
CA PRO A 103 -30.35 -10.36 35.99
C PRO A 103 -29.89 -9.84 37.36
N ALA A 104 -30.77 -10.12 38.32
CA ALA A 104 -30.68 -9.98 39.76
C ALA A 104 -29.29 -10.13 40.40
N THR A 105 -29.07 -9.24 41.35
CA THR A 105 -28.20 -9.40 42.51
C THR A 105 -28.57 -10.66 43.31
N SER A 106 -27.56 -11.43 43.71
CA SER A 106 -27.67 -12.45 44.77
C SER A 106 -26.36 -12.45 45.54
N GLY A 107 -26.46 -12.14 46.83
CA GLY A 107 -25.36 -12.16 47.80
C GLY A 107 -25.06 -13.56 48.34
N PRO A 108 -24.75 -13.69 49.63
CA PRO A 108 -23.43 -14.05 50.12
C PRO A 108 -23.31 -15.52 50.57
N GLY A 109 -22.09 -16.08 50.51
CA GLY A 109 -21.71 -17.35 51.15
C GLY A 109 -20.22 -17.29 51.52
N THR A 110 -19.89 -17.04 52.78
CA THR A 110 -19.64 -18.01 53.86
C THR A 110 -18.30 -18.75 53.71
N ALA A 111 -17.41 -18.44 54.64
CA ALA A 111 -16.09 -19.02 54.88
C ALA A 111 -16.12 -20.52 55.21
N PRO A 112 -14.95 -21.17 55.17
CA PRO A 112 -14.32 -21.61 56.42
C PRO A 112 -12.87 -21.11 56.50
N ALA A 113 -12.42 -20.50 57.60
CA ALA A 113 -12.01 -21.16 58.84
C ALA A 113 -10.87 -22.18 58.62
N GLY A 114 -9.65 -21.68 58.78
CA GLY A 114 -8.42 -22.43 58.93
C GLY A 114 -7.41 -21.55 59.66
N GLU A 115 -7.40 -21.68 61.00
CA GLU A 115 -6.25 -21.43 61.88
C GLU A 115 -4.97 -22.04 61.23
N GLU A 116 -3.76 -21.50 61.38
CA GLU A 116 -3.01 -21.51 62.64
C GLU A 116 -1.64 -20.80 62.48
N LEU A 117 -1.16 -20.21 63.58
CA LEU A 117 0.24 -19.93 63.96
C LEU A 117 1.01 -18.70 63.40
N ALA A 118 0.85 -17.61 64.15
CA ALA A 118 1.87 -16.76 64.78
C ALA A 118 3.32 -16.73 64.25
N ASP A 119 3.78 -15.51 63.94
CA ASP A 119 5.14 -15.05 64.26
C ASP A 119 5.09 -13.56 64.69
N PRO A 120 5.51 -13.19 65.92
CA PRO A 120 5.51 -11.81 66.38
C PRO A 120 6.91 -11.20 66.26
N GLY A 121 7.03 -10.19 65.40
CA GLY A 121 8.02 -9.14 65.59
C GLY A 121 8.80 -8.76 64.35
N GLU A 122 8.30 -7.76 63.63
CA GLU A 122 9.16 -6.66 63.21
C GLU A 122 8.32 -5.42 62.92
N SER A 123 8.30 -4.52 63.91
CA SER A 123 7.89 -3.14 63.76
C SER A 123 9.04 -2.36 63.15
N LEU A 124 8.95 -2.03 61.86
CA LEU A 124 9.66 -0.89 61.27
C LEU A 124 8.70 -0.09 60.38
N ALA A 125 8.64 1.20 60.68
CA ALA A 125 7.67 2.16 60.20
C ALA A 125 7.59 2.29 58.66
N PRO A 126 6.44 2.74 58.12
CA PRO A 126 6.34 3.14 56.73
C PRO A 126 7.15 4.42 56.53
N ALA A 127 8.32 4.29 55.92
CA ALA A 127 9.00 5.44 55.34
C ALA A 127 8.07 6.01 54.26
N LEU A 128 7.52 7.20 54.54
CA LEU A 128 6.98 8.12 53.54
C LEU A 128 8.04 8.32 52.46
N ALA A 129 8.01 7.49 51.42
CA ALA A 129 8.60 7.82 50.14
C ALA A 129 7.77 8.97 49.58
N ALA A 130 8.30 10.18 49.71
CA ALA A 130 7.83 11.34 48.97
C ALA A 130 7.58 10.93 47.51
N PRO A 131 6.51 11.43 46.86
CA PRO A 131 6.33 11.23 45.43
C PRO A 131 7.54 11.86 44.73
N GLY A 132 8.52 11.04 44.41
CA GLY A 132 9.62 11.38 43.54
C GLY A 132 8.98 11.92 42.27
N SER A 133 9.28 13.19 42.00
CA SER A 133 8.82 13.94 40.85
C SER A 133 8.80 13.02 39.64
N ALA A 134 7.60 12.63 39.21
CA ALA A 134 7.39 12.03 37.91
C ALA A 134 8.00 13.00 36.91
N GLY A 135 9.20 12.68 36.43
CA GLY A 135 9.89 13.49 35.45
C GLY A 135 8.91 13.69 34.32
N ALA A 136 8.47 14.94 34.12
CA ALA A 136 7.60 15.31 33.02
C ALA A 136 8.26 14.79 31.75
N SER A 137 7.73 13.67 31.24
CA SER A 137 8.17 13.04 30.01
C SER A 137 7.88 14.03 28.90
N HIS A 138 8.87 14.89 28.63
CA HIS A 138 8.87 15.75 27.47
C HIS A 138 8.89 14.80 26.28
N SER A 139 7.72 14.52 25.72
CA SER A 139 7.62 13.97 24.37
C SER A 139 8.45 14.89 23.49
N PRO A 140 9.59 14.44 22.94
CA PRO A 140 10.47 15.32 22.20
C PRO A 140 9.69 15.81 20.98
N ALA A 141 9.36 17.11 20.95
CA ALA A 141 8.65 17.75 19.85
C ALA A 141 9.31 17.48 18.48
N GLY A 142 10.60 17.11 18.46
CA GLY A 142 11.34 16.70 17.28
C GLY A 142 10.85 15.39 16.62
N GLY A 143 10.26 14.45 17.36
CA GLY A 143 9.84 13.16 16.79
C GLY A 143 8.77 13.29 15.70
N LYS A 144 7.79 14.17 15.93
CA LYS A 144 6.73 14.48 14.95
C LYS A 144 7.27 15.17 13.71
N LEU A 145 8.19 16.12 13.90
CA LEU A 145 8.82 16.84 12.79
C LEU A 145 9.61 15.87 11.90
N VAL A 146 10.42 15.00 12.51
CA VAL A 146 11.22 14.00 11.77
C VAL A 146 10.33 13.02 11.02
N ALA A 147 9.25 12.52 11.66
CA ALA A 147 8.30 11.64 11.00
C ALA A 147 7.60 12.32 9.81
N TRP A 148 7.17 13.57 9.97
CA TRP A 148 6.55 14.34 8.90
C TRP A 148 7.52 14.62 7.75
N SER A 149 8.76 15.02 8.06
CA SER A 149 9.80 15.25 7.05
C SER A 149 10.14 13.97 6.28
N GLY A 150 10.23 12.82 6.94
CA GLY A 150 10.51 11.55 6.27
C GLY A 150 9.36 11.10 5.35
N PHE A 151 8.10 11.29 5.79
CA PHE A 151 6.94 11.00 4.95
C PHE A 151 6.87 11.93 3.72
N LEU A 152 7.09 13.24 3.92
CA LEU A 152 7.11 14.22 2.83
C LEU A 152 8.24 13.92 1.84
N PHE A 153 9.44 13.64 2.35
CA PHE A 153 10.58 13.26 1.54
C PHE A 153 10.27 12.04 0.67
N GLY A 154 9.78 10.95 1.27
CA GLY A 154 9.43 9.74 0.52
C GLY A 154 8.35 10.00 -0.54
N SER A 155 7.33 10.80 -0.20
CA SER A 155 6.26 11.17 -1.15
C SER A 155 6.80 11.93 -2.37
N VAL A 156 7.66 12.94 -2.14
CA VAL A 156 8.28 13.73 -3.22
C VAL A 156 9.21 12.85 -4.05
N THR A 157 10.04 12.01 -3.42
CA THR A 157 10.94 11.09 -4.12
C THR A 157 10.17 10.11 -4.99
N SER A 158 9.07 9.54 -4.48
CA SER A 158 8.21 8.61 -5.22
C SER A 158 7.59 9.24 -6.46
N ILE A 159 7.06 10.48 -6.34
CA ILE A 159 6.52 11.22 -7.49
C ILE A 159 7.63 11.54 -8.50
N ALA A 160 8.77 12.07 -8.03
CA ALA A 160 9.88 12.45 -8.89
C ALA A 160 10.43 11.26 -9.68
N ALA A 161 10.55 10.10 -9.05
CA ALA A 161 11.05 8.90 -9.71
C ALA A 161 10.08 8.36 -10.78
N ASN A 162 8.77 8.42 -10.53
CA ASN A 162 7.77 8.10 -11.56
C ASN A 162 7.82 9.07 -12.75
N VAL A 163 7.90 10.38 -12.48
CA VAL A 163 8.03 11.40 -13.54
C VAL A 163 9.34 11.21 -14.32
N LEU A 164 10.43 10.82 -13.65
CA LEU A 164 11.70 10.57 -14.30
C LEU A 164 11.67 9.31 -15.17
N ALA A 165 10.93 8.28 -14.77
CA ALA A 165 10.74 7.09 -15.59
C ALA A 165 10.09 7.43 -16.94
N ALA A 166 9.13 8.36 -16.96
CA ALA A 166 8.54 8.88 -18.19
C ALA A 166 9.52 9.67 -19.08
N ARG A 167 10.72 10.00 -18.58
CA ARG A 167 11.80 10.64 -19.35
C ARG A 167 12.80 9.66 -19.95
N ILE A 168 12.68 8.37 -19.65
CA ILE A 168 13.52 7.35 -20.24
C ILE A 168 13.01 7.09 -21.66
N ALA A 169 13.89 7.27 -22.64
CA ALA A 169 13.55 6.99 -24.03
C ALA A 169 13.24 5.49 -24.22
N PRO A 170 12.14 5.14 -24.91
CA PRO A 170 11.88 3.76 -25.30
C PRO A 170 13.05 3.18 -26.12
N GLU A 171 13.26 1.85 -26.06
CA GLU A 171 14.39 1.18 -26.71
C GLU A 171 14.52 1.44 -28.23
N HIS A 172 13.43 1.85 -28.87
CA HIS A 172 13.33 2.06 -30.33
C HIS A 172 12.97 3.52 -30.67
N ALA A 173 13.17 4.43 -29.72
CA ALA A 173 12.83 5.83 -29.90
C ALA A 173 13.78 6.49 -30.92
N PRO A 174 13.27 7.43 -31.74
CA PRO A 174 14.10 8.18 -32.68
C PRO A 174 15.09 9.08 -31.92
N LYS A 175 16.18 9.50 -32.58
CA LYS A 175 17.27 10.26 -31.94
C LYS A 175 16.86 11.64 -31.41
N ASP A 176 15.76 12.17 -31.93
CA ASP A 176 15.13 13.43 -31.55
C ASP A 176 13.93 13.23 -30.61
N TRP A 177 13.77 12.03 -30.04
CA TRP A 177 12.72 11.77 -29.06
C TRP A 177 12.84 12.71 -27.87
N THR A 178 11.71 13.28 -27.48
CA THR A 178 11.59 14.10 -26.28
C THR A 178 10.43 13.58 -25.43
N PRO A 179 10.55 13.63 -24.10
CA PRO A 179 9.50 13.18 -23.21
C PRO A 179 8.28 14.08 -23.35
N SER A 180 7.12 13.48 -23.63
CA SER A 180 5.87 14.24 -23.65
C SER A 180 5.50 14.68 -22.24
N LEU A 181 4.82 15.82 -22.16
CA LEU A 181 4.32 16.35 -20.89
C LEU A 181 3.19 15.45 -20.35
N ASP A 182 2.39 14.89 -21.25
CA ASP A 182 1.29 13.98 -20.94
C ASP A 182 1.79 12.68 -20.29
N ALA A 183 2.91 12.13 -20.77
CA ALA A 183 3.50 10.93 -20.16
C ALA A 183 4.02 11.22 -18.75
N GLN A 184 4.62 12.39 -18.53
CA GLN A 184 5.09 12.82 -17.21
C GLN A 184 3.92 13.02 -16.24
N LEU A 185 2.83 13.66 -16.68
CA LEU A 185 1.63 13.82 -15.88
C LEU A 185 0.98 12.47 -15.59
N GLY A 186 0.83 11.61 -16.59
CA GLY A 186 0.26 10.26 -16.46
C GLY A 186 1.04 9.39 -15.47
N ALA A 187 2.37 9.48 -15.45
CA ALA A 187 3.20 8.75 -14.49
C ALA A 187 3.00 9.24 -13.05
N ALA A 188 2.69 10.52 -12.83
CA ALA A 188 2.43 11.08 -11.50
C ALA A 188 1.03 10.75 -10.96
N VAL A 189 0.07 10.39 -11.82
CA VAL A 189 -1.32 10.11 -11.41
C VAL A 189 -1.39 8.98 -10.37
N TRP A 190 -0.59 7.92 -10.55
CA TRP A 190 -0.63 6.74 -9.66
C TRP A 190 -0.21 7.03 -8.21
N PRO A 191 0.96 7.66 -7.93
CA PRO A 191 1.31 8.02 -6.56
C PRO A 191 0.38 9.11 -5.99
N LEU A 192 -0.13 10.03 -6.80
CA LEU A 192 -1.10 11.03 -6.35
C LEU A 192 -2.44 10.39 -5.94
N GLY A 193 -2.92 9.40 -6.68
CA GLY A 193 -4.12 8.63 -6.34
C GLY A 193 -3.97 7.89 -5.00
N LEU A 194 -2.76 7.39 -4.70
CA LEU A 194 -2.45 6.78 -3.41
C LEU A 194 -2.46 7.81 -2.28
N LEU A 195 -1.80 8.96 -2.45
CA LEU A 195 -1.81 10.05 -1.47
C LEU A 195 -3.23 10.55 -1.20
N LEU A 196 -4.05 10.72 -2.25
CA LEU A 196 -5.45 11.09 -2.11
C LEU A 196 -6.26 10.02 -1.36
N SER A 197 -5.99 8.74 -1.63
CA SER A 197 -6.64 7.63 -0.90
C SER A 197 -6.32 7.67 0.59
N VAL A 198 -5.07 7.95 0.96
CA VAL A 198 -4.65 8.14 2.37
C VAL A 198 -5.36 9.35 2.99
N GLU A 199 -5.50 10.45 2.25
CA GLU A 199 -6.19 11.64 2.73
C GLU A 199 -7.69 11.40 2.95
N VAL A 200 -8.34 10.69 2.04
CA VAL A 200 -9.74 10.24 2.22
C VAL A 200 -9.86 9.33 3.44
N LEU A 201 -8.90 8.41 3.62
CA LEU A 201 -8.86 7.48 4.75
C LEU A 201 -8.76 8.20 6.11
N SER A 202 -8.02 9.32 6.13
CA SER A 202 -7.71 10.09 7.34
C SER A 202 -8.81 11.11 7.69
N ARG A 203 -9.48 11.70 6.70
CA ARG A 203 -10.49 12.75 6.92
C ARG A 203 -11.93 12.24 7.00
N VAL A 204 -12.27 11.16 6.30
CA VAL A 204 -13.65 10.68 6.26
C VAL A 204 -13.96 9.92 7.56
N ARG A 205 -15.08 10.28 8.20
CA ARG A 205 -15.62 9.54 9.35
C ARG A 205 -16.41 8.35 8.83
N TRP A 206 -15.76 7.20 8.76
CA TRP A 206 -16.40 5.97 8.30
C TRP A 206 -17.36 5.44 9.37
N PRO A 207 -18.59 5.06 9.01
CA PRO A 207 -19.49 4.38 9.93
C PRO A 207 -18.90 3.04 10.38
N GLN A 208 -19.26 2.58 11.58
CA GLN A 208 -18.81 1.30 12.10
C GLN A 208 -19.51 0.14 11.37
N GLY A 209 -18.76 -0.93 11.08
CA GLY A 209 -19.28 -2.14 10.45
C GLY A 209 -18.26 -2.81 9.55
N TRP A 210 -18.34 -4.13 9.44
CA TRP A 210 -17.38 -4.93 8.66
C TRP A 210 -17.44 -4.61 7.16
N LEU A 211 -18.62 -4.31 6.60
CA LEU A 211 -18.79 -3.89 5.21
C LEU A 211 -18.07 -2.57 4.92
N TRP A 212 -18.20 -1.60 5.83
CA TRP A 212 -17.52 -0.31 5.73
C TRP A 212 -16.01 -0.43 5.93
N ALA A 213 -15.57 -1.33 6.81
CA ALA A 213 -14.16 -1.68 6.94
C ALA A 213 -13.63 -2.32 5.64
N LEU A 214 -14.38 -3.24 5.03
CA LEU A 214 -14.00 -3.86 3.77
C LEU A 214 -13.93 -2.84 2.63
N ALA A 215 -14.90 -1.93 2.52
CA ALA A 215 -14.84 -0.85 1.52
C ALA A 215 -13.63 0.07 1.75
N LYS A 216 -13.39 0.46 3.01
CA LYS A 216 -12.28 1.33 3.42
C LYS A 216 -10.92 0.71 3.11
N TYR A 217 -10.68 -0.49 3.63
CA TYR A 217 -9.37 -1.15 3.52
C TYR A 217 -9.20 -1.90 2.21
N GLY A 218 -10.28 -2.45 1.63
CA GLY A 218 -10.25 -3.10 0.33
C GLY A 218 -10.03 -2.11 -0.81
N GLY A 219 -10.74 -0.98 -0.80
CA GLY A 219 -10.54 0.10 -1.79
C GLY A 219 -9.14 0.68 -1.70
N ALA A 220 -8.72 1.12 -0.50
CA ALA A 220 -7.38 1.65 -0.28
C ALA A 220 -6.28 0.62 -0.60
N GLY A 221 -6.48 -0.64 -0.21
CA GLY A 221 -5.55 -1.73 -0.50
C GLY A 221 -5.40 -2.00 -1.99
N THR A 222 -6.50 -1.93 -2.76
CA THR A 222 -6.47 -2.10 -4.22
C THR A 222 -5.69 -0.98 -4.90
N VAL A 223 -5.97 0.28 -4.54
CA VAL A 223 -5.23 1.43 -5.07
C VAL A 223 -3.76 1.36 -4.67
N ALA A 224 -3.46 1.00 -3.41
CA ALA A 224 -2.11 0.85 -2.92
C ALA A 224 -1.33 -0.22 -3.69
N LEU A 225 -1.93 -1.40 -3.91
CA LEU A 225 -1.29 -2.49 -4.64
C LEU A 225 -1.04 -2.14 -6.10
N GLY A 226 -2.05 -1.60 -6.79
CA GLY A 226 -1.93 -1.20 -8.20
C GLY A 226 -0.86 -0.12 -8.40
N SER A 227 -0.89 0.91 -7.54
CA SER A 227 0.10 1.99 -7.56
C SER A 227 1.51 1.48 -7.23
N ALA A 228 1.65 0.59 -6.25
CA ALA A 228 2.93 -0.01 -5.89
C ALA A 228 3.55 -0.80 -7.05
N VAL A 229 2.78 -1.65 -7.74
CA VAL A 229 3.30 -2.46 -8.85
C VAL A 229 3.84 -1.58 -9.98
N ILE A 230 3.06 -0.57 -10.41
CA ILE A 230 3.45 0.33 -11.50
C ILE A 230 4.62 1.22 -11.08
N SER A 231 4.53 1.84 -9.90
CA SER A 231 5.57 2.71 -9.37
C SER A 231 6.90 1.98 -9.16
N TYR A 232 6.84 0.75 -8.65
CA TYR A 232 8.04 -0.06 -8.44
C TYR A 232 8.75 -0.38 -9.75
N GLY A 233 7.98 -0.69 -10.82
CA GLY A 233 8.52 -0.87 -12.16
C GLY A 233 9.25 0.37 -12.65
N HIS A 234 8.60 1.53 -12.60
CA HIS A 234 9.19 2.81 -13.02
C HIS A 234 10.49 3.17 -12.28
N ILE A 235 10.49 3.05 -10.96
CA ILE A 235 11.69 3.37 -10.16
C ILE A 235 12.81 2.38 -10.47
N ARG A 236 12.49 1.09 -10.61
CA ARG A 236 13.47 0.07 -11.01
C ARG A 236 14.07 0.40 -12.38
N ASP A 237 13.24 0.77 -13.35
CA ASP A 237 13.69 1.12 -14.70
C ASP A 237 14.63 2.34 -14.68
N VAL A 238 14.28 3.37 -13.90
CA VAL A 238 15.16 4.53 -13.64
C VAL A 238 16.50 4.08 -13.06
N LEU A 239 16.49 3.26 -11.99
CA LEU A 239 17.73 2.81 -11.36
C LEU A 239 18.57 1.95 -12.31
N THR A 240 17.95 1.09 -13.12
CA THR A 240 18.67 0.32 -14.13
C THR A 240 19.26 1.20 -15.22
N SER A 241 18.57 2.27 -15.62
CA SER A 241 19.08 3.24 -16.60
C SER A 241 20.34 3.97 -16.09
N TRP A 242 20.47 4.11 -14.77
CA TRP A 242 21.65 4.66 -14.10
C TRP A 242 22.78 3.65 -13.88
N GLY A 243 22.60 2.40 -14.32
CA GLY A 243 23.61 1.35 -14.18
C GLY A 243 23.61 0.62 -12.83
N TYR A 244 22.55 0.76 -12.02
CA TYR A 244 22.42 -0.07 -10.82
C TYR A 244 22.21 -1.54 -11.19
N SER A 245 22.74 -2.44 -10.34
CA SER A 245 22.50 -3.88 -10.51
C SER A 245 21.00 -4.20 -10.37
N PRO A 246 20.50 -5.29 -10.96
CA PRO A 246 19.09 -5.67 -10.84
C PRO A 246 18.59 -5.80 -9.40
N VAL A 247 19.48 -6.26 -8.51
CA VAL A 247 19.19 -6.34 -7.06
C VAL A 247 19.10 -4.94 -6.46
N GLY A 248 20.06 -4.05 -6.74
CA GLY A 248 20.03 -2.67 -6.24
C GLY A 248 18.81 -1.89 -6.72
N ALA A 249 18.46 -2.06 -8.00
CA ALA A 249 17.29 -1.44 -8.62
C ALA A 249 15.96 -1.94 -8.02
N GLY A 250 15.91 -3.19 -7.55
CA GLY A 250 14.75 -3.71 -6.81
C GLY A 250 14.71 -3.26 -5.34
N VAL A 251 15.86 -3.12 -4.68
CA VAL A 251 15.90 -2.72 -3.26
C VAL A 251 15.57 -1.24 -3.07
N GLY A 252 15.96 -0.38 -4.01
CA GLY A 252 15.76 1.07 -3.92
C GLY A 252 14.33 1.51 -3.56
N PRO A 253 13.28 1.09 -4.31
CA PRO A 253 11.90 1.43 -3.99
C PRO A 253 11.46 0.94 -2.60
N LEU A 254 11.88 -0.27 -2.20
CA LEU A 254 11.52 -0.84 -0.89
C LEU A 254 12.04 -0.01 0.28
N VAL A 255 13.23 0.60 0.13
CA VAL A 255 13.81 1.47 1.16
C VAL A 255 12.98 2.74 1.33
N ILE A 256 12.50 3.32 0.22
CA ILE A 256 11.64 4.52 0.24
C ILE A 256 10.30 4.19 0.91
N ASP A 257 9.66 3.09 0.51
CA ASP A 257 8.38 2.66 1.08
C ASP A 257 8.51 2.29 2.56
N GLY A 258 9.60 1.61 2.93
CA GLY A 258 9.92 1.27 4.32
C GLY A 258 10.09 2.52 5.18
N LEU A 259 10.82 3.52 4.70
CA LEU A 259 10.96 4.81 5.37
C LEU A 259 9.60 5.48 5.57
N MET A 260 8.78 5.58 4.50
CA MET A 260 7.44 6.17 4.59
C MET A 260 6.54 5.44 5.58
N THR A 261 6.60 4.10 5.60
CA THR A 261 5.81 3.26 6.51
C THR A 261 6.20 3.50 7.97
N ILE A 262 7.52 3.51 8.27
CA ILE A 262 8.02 3.78 9.61
C ILE A 262 7.62 5.19 10.07
N CYS A 263 7.77 6.20 9.20
CA CYS A 263 7.34 7.56 9.47
C CYS A 263 5.82 7.66 9.71
N GLY A 264 5.01 6.96 8.92
CA GLY A 264 3.56 6.89 9.10
C GLY A 264 3.15 6.31 10.46
N PHE A 265 3.76 5.19 10.87
CA PHE A 265 3.51 4.60 12.18
C PHE A 265 4.01 5.48 13.33
N ALA A 266 5.14 6.15 13.17
CA ALA A 266 5.63 7.10 14.17
C ALA A 266 4.65 8.28 14.38
N MET A 267 4.05 8.79 13.30
CA MET A 267 2.99 9.80 13.40
C MET A 267 1.75 9.26 14.13
N LEU A 268 1.34 8.02 13.85
CA LEU A 268 0.20 7.40 14.52
C LEU A 268 0.45 7.20 16.02
N ALA A 269 1.65 6.72 16.39
CA ALA A 269 2.03 6.51 17.79
C ALA A 269 1.98 7.83 18.59
N THR A 270 2.55 8.90 18.04
CA THR A 270 2.57 10.22 18.71
C THR A 270 1.22 10.95 18.70
N ALA A 271 0.25 10.49 17.90
CA ALA A 271 -1.12 11.00 17.92
C ALA A 271 -1.90 10.50 19.14
N GLY A 272 -1.70 9.23 19.54
CA GLY A 272 -2.36 8.62 20.70
C GLY A 272 -1.97 9.24 22.04
N ASP A 273 -0.70 9.64 22.19
CA ASP A 273 -0.19 10.28 23.41
C ASP A 273 -0.87 11.63 23.70
N GLN A 274 -1.31 12.35 22.67
CA GLN A 274 -2.01 13.63 22.83
C GLN A 274 -3.43 13.44 23.38
N THR A 275 -4.11 12.38 22.94
CA THR A 275 -5.47 12.07 23.38
C THR A 275 -5.48 11.58 24.83
N ALA A 276 -4.49 10.77 25.23
CA ALA A 276 -4.33 10.30 26.61
C ALA A 276 -4.03 11.44 27.59
N ASN A 277 -3.12 12.36 27.23
CA ASN A 277 -2.77 13.50 28.08
C ASN A 277 -3.90 14.56 28.18
N ALA A 278 -4.70 14.76 27.14
CA ALA A 278 -5.84 15.67 27.18
C ALA A 278 -6.97 15.20 28.12
N GLY A 279 -7.12 13.88 28.31
CA GLY A 279 -8.12 13.29 29.23
C GLY A 279 -7.72 13.33 30.71
N ALA A 280 -6.45 13.59 31.02
CA ALA A 280 -5.92 13.59 32.39
C ALA A 280 -5.89 14.99 33.04
N SER A 281 -6.48 16.01 32.41
CA SER A 281 -6.55 17.35 32.98
C SER A 281 -7.37 17.32 34.27
N PRO A 282 -6.79 17.61 35.44
CA PRO A 282 -7.46 17.44 36.72
C PRO A 282 -8.63 18.42 36.82
N ALA A 283 -9.80 17.89 37.18
CA ALA A 283 -10.93 18.69 37.60
C ALA A 283 -10.49 19.52 38.81
N THR A 284 -10.18 20.80 38.57
CA THR A 284 -9.85 21.75 39.62
C THR A 284 -11.04 21.79 40.58
N GLU A 285 -10.82 21.22 41.77
CA GLU A 285 -11.69 21.32 42.93
C GLU A 285 -12.00 22.80 43.19
N GLY A 286 -13.25 23.17 42.93
CA GLY A 286 -13.85 24.39 43.45
C GLY A 286 -14.07 24.24 44.96
N GLY A 287 -13.00 24.44 45.73
CA GLY A 287 -13.08 24.69 47.16
C GLY A 287 -13.50 26.15 47.39
N GLU A 288 -14.78 26.36 47.65
CA GLU A 288 -15.36 27.63 48.09
C GLU A 288 -15.01 27.86 49.58
N PRO A 289 -14.34 28.96 49.97
CA PRO A 289 -14.19 29.33 51.37
C PRO A 289 -15.38 30.17 51.85
N ALA A 290 -15.90 29.76 53.01
CA ALA A 290 -17.01 30.36 53.76
C ALA A 290 -16.69 31.73 54.38
#